data_AF-A0A651GZD1-F1
#
_entry.id   AF-A0A651GZD1-F1
#
_cell.length_a   1.000
_cell.length_b   1.000
_cell.length_c   1.000
_cell.angle_alpha   90.00
_cell.angle_beta   90.00
_cell.angle_gamma   90.00
#
_symmetry.space_group_name_H-M   'P 1'
#
loop_
_entity.id
_entity.type
_entity.pdbx_description
1 polymer ?
#
loop_
_entity_poly.entity_id
_entity_poly.type
_entity_poly.pdbx_seq_one_letter_code
_entity_poly.pdbx_strand_id
1 'polypeptide(L)'
;MNLAMLPARQKRLADTIIECGFRPTEFDFEPLSNEAFNLKYKAIPAFQMKYQKGGNHKGYFNISPGPNQTMRKDIEIAGFEKTLVSLKQWLDYLRENVEVVNPWDEVESVKDEVFGDRFDSYEELLDDETIKMFDQKLTMLLEYFESQNVDVAEIKEDIAFLKTESKRAPKRSLRNQFMGIVLSWFVTGLVPPEIVPEAMEYIKRLFASFRLIQLP
;
A
#
# COMPACT_ATOMS: atom_id res chain seq x y z
N MET A 1 -24.43 12.83 33.57
CA MET A 1 -23.25 12.32 32.84
C MET A 1 -23.46 10.83 32.63
N ASN A 2 -23.85 10.41 31.42
CA ASN A 2 -24.00 8.98 31.13
C ASN A 2 -22.60 8.37 31.04
N LEU A 3 -22.24 7.54 32.01
CA LEU A 3 -21.05 6.70 31.93
C LEU A 3 -21.23 5.76 30.74
N ALA A 4 -20.52 6.04 29.65
CA ALA A 4 -20.59 5.23 28.45
C ALA A 4 -20.11 3.81 28.74
N MET A 5 -19.10 3.60 29.60
CA MET A 5 -18.59 2.27 29.96
C MET A 5 -18.29 2.13 31.46
N LEU A 6 -18.55 0.95 32.02
CA LEU A 6 -18.25 0.64 33.43
C LEU A 6 -16.76 0.76 33.76
N PRO A 7 -16.37 1.36 34.90
CA PRO A 7 -14.97 1.50 35.30
C PRO A 7 -14.21 0.18 35.39
N ALA A 8 -14.86 -0.89 35.83
CA ALA A 8 -14.24 -2.22 35.88
C ALA A 8 -13.81 -2.74 34.50
N ARG A 9 -14.56 -2.41 33.44
CA ARG A 9 -14.21 -2.78 32.06
C ARG A 9 -13.08 -1.91 31.51
N GLN A 10 -13.11 -0.61 31.79
CA GLN A 10 -12.01 0.30 31.45
C GLN A 10 -10.70 -0.13 32.12
N LYS A 11 -10.77 -0.53 33.40
CA LYS A 11 -9.62 -1.09 34.12
C LYS A 11 -9.07 -2.33 33.42
N ARG A 12 -9.91 -3.27 33.02
CA ARG A 12 -9.45 -4.49 32.34
C ARG A 12 -8.81 -4.21 30.98
N LEU A 13 -9.32 -3.23 30.23
CA LEU A 13 -8.67 -2.77 28.99
C LEU A 13 -7.29 -2.18 29.29
N ALA A 14 -7.18 -1.32 30.32
CA ALA A 14 -5.91 -0.74 30.74
C ALA A 14 -4.91 -1.79 31.23
N ASP A 15 -5.37 -2.77 32.01
CA ASP A 15 -4.56 -3.90 32.49
C ASP A 15 -4.01 -4.70 31.29
N THR A 16 -4.82 -4.99 30.26
CA THR A 16 -4.35 -5.67 29.05
C THR A 16 -3.31 -4.85 28.27
N ILE A 17 -3.47 -3.53 28.18
CA ILE A 17 -2.47 -2.64 27.56
C ILE A 17 -1.12 -2.73 28.30
N ILE A 18 -1.17 -2.71 29.63
CA ILE A 18 0.01 -2.81 30.49
C ILE A 18 0.68 -4.18 30.37
N GLU A 19 -0.10 -5.27 30.36
CA GLU A 19 0.41 -6.63 30.18
C GLU A 19 1.16 -6.81 28.86
N CYS A 20 0.79 -6.09 27.81
CA CYS A 20 1.47 -6.09 26.51
C CYS A 20 2.69 -5.16 26.46
N GLY A 21 3.05 -4.46 27.53
CA GLY A 21 4.25 -3.62 27.61
C GLY A 21 4.04 -2.15 27.23
N PHE A 22 2.81 -1.69 27.04
CA PHE A 22 2.51 -0.29 26.74
C PHE A 22 2.00 0.50 27.95
N ARG A 23 2.05 1.83 27.87
CA ARG A 23 1.41 2.73 28.82
C ARG A 23 0.01 3.11 28.29
N PRO A 24 -1.06 3.03 29.11
CA PRO A 24 -2.39 3.45 28.68
C PRO A 24 -2.47 4.88 28.12
N THR A 25 -1.59 5.79 28.57
CA THR A 25 -1.50 7.17 28.08
C THR A 25 -1.01 7.30 26.63
N GLU A 26 -0.46 6.24 26.05
CA GLU A 26 -0.01 6.17 24.65
C GLU A 26 -1.19 5.96 23.68
N PHE A 27 -2.40 5.79 24.20
CA PHE A 27 -3.61 5.60 23.42
C PHE A 27 -4.61 6.72 23.65
N ASP A 28 -5.34 7.06 22.59
CA ASP A 28 -6.59 7.80 22.68
C ASP A 28 -7.73 6.78 22.84
N PHE A 29 -8.35 6.77 24.02
CA PHE A 29 -9.47 5.88 24.35
C PHE A 29 -10.79 6.66 24.34
N GLU A 30 -11.75 6.18 23.55
CA GLU A 30 -13.09 6.74 23.45
C GLU A 30 -14.14 5.65 23.75
N PRO A 31 -14.79 5.68 24.92
CA PRO A 31 -15.86 4.75 25.25
C PRO A 31 -17.15 5.16 24.52
N LEU A 32 -17.68 4.28 23.67
CA LEU A 32 -18.90 4.52 22.89
C LEU A 32 -20.15 3.95 23.59
N SER A 33 -20.00 2.82 24.27
CA SER A 33 -21.02 2.21 25.12
C SER A 33 -20.36 1.22 26.09
N ASN A 34 -21.16 0.54 26.92
CA ASN A 34 -20.59 -0.43 27.87
C ASN A 34 -19.95 -1.61 27.15
N GLU A 35 -20.31 -1.81 25.89
CA GLU A 35 -19.86 -2.86 24.99
C GLU A 35 -19.34 -2.30 23.66
N ALA A 36 -18.83 -1.06 23.66
CA ALA A 36 -18.22 -0.48 22.47
C ALA A 36 -17.17 0.56 22.86
N PHE A 37 -16.03 0.53 22.20
CA PHE A 37 -14.97 1.52 22.38
C PHE A 37 -14.16 1.69 21.11
N ASN A 38 -13.47 2.82 21.03
CA ASN A 38 -12.41 3.08 20.07
C ASN A 38 -11.11 3.30 20.84
N LEU A 39 -10.03 2.69 20.37
CA LEU A 39 -8.71 2.78 20.94
C LEU A 39 -7.73 3.06 19.80
N LYS A 40 -7.02 4.19 19.85
CA LYS A 40 -6.11 4.62 18.80
C LYS A 40 -4.71 4.81 19.38
N TYR A 41 -3.70 4.24 18.75
CA TYR A 41 -2.32 4.44 19.17
C TYR A 41 -1.83 5.82 18.72
N LYS A 42 -1.32 6.64 19.64
CA LYS A 42 -0.99 8.05 19.35
C LYS A 42 0.18 8.22 18.38
N ALA A 43 1.21 7.38 18.51
CA ALA A 43 2.40 7.48 17.68
C ALA A 43 2.13 7.05 16.23
N ILE A 44 1.16 6.15 16.01
CA ILE A 44 0.72 5.73 14.68
C ILE A 44 -0.80 5.88 14.60
N PRO A 45 -1.32 7.08 14.29
CA PRO A 45 -2.76 7.37 14.23
C PRO A 45 -3.56 6.46 13.30
N ALA A 46 -2.92 5.90 12.27
CA ALA A 46 -3.52 4.90 11.38
C ALA A 46 -3.85 3.60 12.11
N PHE A 47 -3.12 3.27 13.18
CA PHE A 47 -3.27 2.04 13.94
C PHE A 47 -4.33 2.21 15.03
N GLN A 48 -5.59 2.01 14.65
CA GLN A 48 -6.76 2.10 15.52
C GLN A 48 -7.51 0.77 15.61
N MET A 49 -8.11 0.53 16.77
CA MET A 49 -9.03 -0.57 17.05
C MET A 49 -10.39 0.02 17.45
N LYS A 50 -11.42 -0.27 16.65
CA LYS A 50 -12.80 0.04 17.00
C LYS A 50 -13.57 -1.25 17.26
N TYR A 51 -14.22 -1.36 18.41
CA TYR A 51 -15.18 -2.41 18.76
C TYR A 51 -16.59 -1.81 18.88
N GLN A 52 -17.54 -2.34 18.12
CA GLN A 52 -18.95 -1.95 18.19
C GLN A 52 -19.85 -3.17 18.29
N LYS A 53 -20.72 -3.24 19.31
CA LYS A 53 -21.79 -4.24 19.39
C LYS A 53 -22.86 -3.95 18.32
N GLY A 54 -22.95 -4.81 17.31
CA GLY A 54 -24.04 -4.84 16.33
C GLY A 54 -25.35 -5.40 16.91
N GLY A 55 -26.44 -5.24 16.16
CA GLY A 55 -27.77 -5.77 16.47
C GLY A 55 -27.80 -7.30 16.36
N ASN A 56 -27.17 -7.96 17.33
CA ASN A 56 -27.18 -9.39 17.69
C ASN A 56 -26.03 -9.76 18.66
N HIS A 57 -25.46 -8.81 19.43
CA HIS A 57 -24.28 -9.03 20.30
C HIS A 57 -22.97 -9.32 19.55
N LYS A 58 -22.93 -8.94 18.27
CA LYS A 58 -21.82 -9.19 17.34
C LYS A 58 -20.90 -7.98 17.25
N GLY A 59 -19.67 -8.09 17.72
CA GLY A 59 -18.64 -7.05 17.62
C GLY A 59 -17.95 -7.01 16.27
N TYR A 60 -17.62 -5.82 15.76
CA TYR A 60 -16.77 -5.68 14.56
C TYR A 60 -15.40 -5.12 14.91
N PHE A 61 -14.36 -5.68 14.28
CA PHE A 61 -12.99 -5.19 14.29
C PHE A 61 -12.75 -4.37 13.03
N ASN A 62 -12.28 -3.14 13.22
CA ASN A 62 -11.78 -2.32 12.15
C ASN A 62 -10.32 -2.00 12.43
N ILE A 63 -9.43 -2.47 11.57
CA ILE A 63 -7.99 -2.17 11.60
C ILE A 63 -7.72 -1.37 10.33
N SER A 64 -7.01 -0.25 10.43
CA SER A 64 -6.52 0.46 9.23
C SER A 64 -5.04 0.13 9.02
N PRO A 65 -4.66 -0.48 7.88
CA PRO A 65 -3.27 -0.84 7.57
C PRO A 65 -2.42 0.36 7.09
N GLY A 66 -2.92 1.60 7.18
CA GLY A 66 -2.16 2.78 6.78
C GLY A 66 -2.94 4.11 6.86
N PRO A 67 -2.25 5.26 6.73
CA PRO A 67 -2.81 6.60 6.94
C PRO A 67 -3.95 6.98 5.99
N ASN A 68 -4.10 6.28 4.85
CA ASN A 68 -5.12 6.55 3.82
C ASN A 68 -5.99 5.32 3.46
N GLN A 69 -6.05 4.28 4.31
CA GLN A 69 -6.83 3.07 4.00
C GLN A 69 -8.21 3.04 4.66
N THR A 70 -9.19 2.54 3.92
CA THR A 70 -10.55 2.25 4.42
C THR A 70 -10.48 1.14 5.47
N MET A 71 -11.13 1.37 6.62
CA MET A 71 -11.28 0.35 7.67
C MET A 71 -11.80 -0.97 7.06
N ARG A 72 -11.00 -2.04 7.12
CA ARG A 72 -11.44 -3.37 6.71
C ARG A 72 -12.13 -4.05 7.88
N LYS A 73 -13.33 -4.57 7.62
CA LYS A 73 -14.19 -5.26 8.58
C LYS A 73 -13.82 -6.74 8.55
N ASP A 74 -12.92 -7.18 9.42
CA ASP A 74 -12.35 -8.52 9.25
C ASP A 74 -12.99 -9.61 10.11
N ILE A 75 -13.53 -9.33 11.31
CA ILE A 75 -13.92 -10.44 12.21
C ILE A 75 -15.17 -10.11 13.04
N GLU A 76 -16.12 -11.05 13.07
CA GLU A 76 -17.25 -11.07 13.98
C GLU A 76 -16.82 -11.67 15.33
N ILE A 77 -16.87 -10.90 16.41
CA ILE A 77 -16.49 -11.39 17.75
C ILE A 77 -17.65 -11.22 18.72
N ALA A 78 -18.04 -12.32 19.37
CA ALA A 78 -19.12 -12.33 20.35
C ALA A 78 -18.58 -12.20 21.79
N GLY A 79 -18.78 -11.03 22.41
CA GLY A 79 -18.63 -10.82 23.86
C GLY A 79 -17.31 -10.18 24.31
N PHE A 80 -17.36 -9.48 25.45
CA PHE A 80 -16.27 -8.66 25.99
C PHE A 80 -14.98 -9.44 26.28
N GLU A 81 -15.06 -10.66 26.78
CA GLU A 81 -13.89 -11.50 27.02
C GLU A 81 -13.11 -11.80 25.74
N LYS A 82 -13.82 -12.13 24.66
CA LYS A 82 -13.20 -12.37 23.36
C LYS A 82 -12.63 -11.08 22.77
N THR A 83 -13.25 -9.93 23.05
CA THR A 83 -12.68 -8.62 22.72
C THR A 83 -11.33 -8.39 23.40
N LEU A 84 -11.16 -8.78 24.66
CA LEU A 84 -9.87 -8.66 25.36
C LEU A 84 -8.79 -9.56 24.74
N VAL A 85 -9.14 -10.78 24.33
CA VAL A 85 -8.20 -11.68 23.62
C VAL A 85 -7.72 -11.05 22.31
N SER A 86 -8.64 -10.51 21.53
CA SER A 86 -8.28 -9.86 20.26
C SER A 86 -7.56 -8.53 20.44
N LEU A 87 -7.91 -7.76 21.49
CA LEU A 87 -7.14 -6.57 21.89
C LEU A 87 -5.69 -6.96 22.20
N LYS A 88 -5.48 -8.04 22.96
CA LYS A 88 -4.14 -8.54 23.28
C LYS A 88 -3.36 -8.90 22.02
N GLN A 89 -3.95 -9.66 21.09
CA GLN A 89 -3.32 -10.01 19.81
C GLN A 89 -2.95 -8.76 18.99
N TRP A 90 -3.83 -7.77 18.97
CA TRP A 90 -3.59 -6.51 18.28
C TRP A 90 -2.44 -5.71 18.92
N LEU A 91 -2.36 -5.69 20.27
CA LEU A 91 -1.27 -5.06 21.00
C LEU A 91 0.06 -5.81 20.84
N ASP A 92 0.06 -7.14 20.85
CA ASP A 92 1.27 -7.95 20.61
C ASP A 92 1.84 -7.65 19.22
N TYR A 93 0.99 -7.59 18.18
CA TYR A 93 1.40 -7.16 16.83
C TYR A 93 1.93 -5.73 16.81
N LEU A 94 1.26 -4.79 17.49
CA LEU A 94 1.74 -3.41 17.59
C LEU A 94 3.12 -3.34 18.24
N ARG A 95 3.33 -4.12 19.31
CA ARG A 95 4.62 -4.18 20.01
C ARG A 95 5.71 -4.68 19.06
N GLU A 96 5.48 -5.77 18.35
CA GLU A 96 6.43 -6.27 17.35
C GLU A 96 6.79 -5.18 16.31
N ASN A 97 5.83 -4.39 15.85
CA ASN A 97 6.09 -3.33 14.87
C ASN A 97 6.76 -2.08 15.45
N VAL A 98 6.57 -1.78 16.74
CA VAL A 98 7.23 -0.66 17.42
C VAL A 98 8.64 -1.04 17.88
N GLU A 99 8.86 -2.29 18.26
CA GLU A 99 10.16 -2.83 18.71
C GLU A 99 11.09 -3.19 17.55
N VAL A 100 10.55 -3.52 16.37
CA VAL A 100 11.34 -3.58 15.15
C VAL A 100 11.82 -2.17 14.86
N VAL A 101 13.06 -1.89 15.27
CA VAL A 101 13.85 -0.79 14.72
C VAL A 101 13.70 -0.90 13.22
N ASN A 102 13.32 0.20 12.58
CA ASN A 102 13.19 0.25 11.14
C ASN A 102 14.39 -0.51 10.54
N PRO A 103 14.17 -1.65 9.85
CA PRO A 103 15.26 -2.53 9.47
C PRO A 103 16.21 -1.84 8.49
N TRP A 104 15.82 -0.68 7.96
CA TRP A 104 16.62 0.20 7.11
C TRP A 104 17.46 1.22 7.90
N ASP A 105 17.22 1.41 9.20
CA ASP A 105 18.00 2.28 10.07
C ASP A 105 19.21 1.59 10.69
N GLU A 106 19.18 0.27 10.89
CA GLU A 106 20.32 -0.52 11.38
C GLU A 106 21.35 -0.84 10.30
N VAL A 107 21.02 -0.61 9.03
CA VAL A 107 21.92 -0.84 7.90
C VAL A 107 22.65 0.47 7.58
N GLU A 108 23.50 0.92 8.50
CA GLU A 108 24.40 2.08 8.29
C GLU A 108 25.29 1.90 7.05
N SER A 109 25.57 0.67 6.64
CA SER A 109 26.39 0.36 5.46
C SER A 109 25.68 0.48 4.10
N VAL A 110 24.37 0.74 4.07
CA VAL A 110 23.61 0.87 2.81
C VAL A 110 23.14 2.31 2.57
N LYS A 111 23.26 3.19 3.59
CA LYS A 111 22.86 4.61 3.51
C LYS A 111 23.62 5.39 2.43
N ASP A 112 24.90 5.09 2.20
CA ASP A 112 25.73 5.87 1.26
C ASP A 112 25.84 5.29 -0.16
N GLU A 113 25.55 4.00 -0.38
CA GLU A 113 25.61 3.39 -1.73
C GLU A 113 24.24 3.24 -2.42
N VAL A 114 23.13 3.20 -1.69
CA VAL A 114 21.80 2.91 -2.27
C VAL A 114 20.85 4.11 -2.27
N PHE A 115 21.06 5.12 -1.42
CA PHE A 115 20.06 6.17 -1.17
C PHE A 115 20.36 7.55 -1.79
N GLY A 116 21.22 7.62 -2.80
CA GLY A 116 21.27 8.79 -3.68
C GLY A 116 19.98 8.92 -4.49
N ASP A 117 19.08 9.82 -4.08
CA ASP A 117 17.89 10.33 -4.82
C ASP A 117 16.60 9.48 -4.91
N ARG A 118 16.36 8.42 -4.10
CA ARG A 118 15.27 7.45 -4.41
C ARG A 118 14.03 7.39 -3.50
N PHE A 119 13.76 8.37 -2.66
CA PHE A 119 12.49 8.41 -1.91
C PHE A 119 11.68 9.68 -2.15
N ASP A 120 11.34 9.93 -3.43
CA ASP A 120 10.24 10.83 -3.77
C ASP A 120 9.07 10.04 -4.38
N SER A 121 8.04 9.95 -3.54
CA SER A 121 6.60 9.84 -3.81
C SER A 121 5.96 8.53 -4.33
N TYR A 122 5.28 7.84 -3.41
CA TYR A 122 4.24 6.85 -3.73
C TYR A 122 2.97 7.46 -4.34
N GLU A 123 2.78 8.78 -4.23
CA GLU A 123 1.52 9.47 -4.55
C GLU A 123 1.65 10.60 -5.60
N GLU A 124 2.85 10.98 -6.07
CA GLU A 124 2.93 12.04 -7.08
C GLU A 124 2.50 11.54 -8.46
N LEU A 125 1.84 12.45 -9.18
CA LEU A 125 1.59 12.32 -10.60
C LEU A 125 2.85 12.72 -11.39
N LEU A 126 2.92 12.31 -12.65
CA LEU A 126 3.90 12.87 -13.58
C LEU A 126 3.61 14.36 -13.83
N ASP A 127 4.64 15.18 -13.96
CA ASP A 127 4.51 16.53 -14.49
C ASP A 127 4.23 16.52 -16.00
N ASP A 128 3.73 17.64 -16.53
CA ASP A 128 3.32 17.78 -17.93
C ASP A 128 4.46 17.53 -18.93
N GLU A 129 5.71 17.84 -18.57
CA GLU A 129 6.87 17.60 -19.44
C GLU A 129 7.16 16.11 -19.53
N THR A 130 7.14 15.43 -18.39
CA THR A 130 7.34 14.00 -18.28
C THR A 130 6.22 13.21 -18.96
N ILE A 131 4.96 13.68 -18.89
CA ILE A 131 3.83 13.10 -19.64
C ILE A 131 4.07 13.19 -21.14
N LYS A 132 4.48 14.36 -21.66
CA LYS A 132 4.76 14.53 -23.10
C LYS A 132 5.87 13.62 -23.58
N MET A 133 6.96 13.51 -22.80
CA MET A 133 8.05 12.59 -23.11
C MET A 133 7.60 11.13 -23.09
N PHE A 134 6.75 10.76 -22.15
CA PHE A 134 6.26 9.39 -22.03
C PHE A 134 5.39 9.02 -23.23
N ASP A 135 4.48 9.91 -23.62
CA ASP A 135 3.60 9.75 -24.79
C ASP A 135 4.41 9.62 -26.11
N GLN A 136 5.48 10.40 -26.27
CA GLN A 136 6.39 10.31 -27.42
C GLN A 136 7.07 8.95 -27.47
N LYS A 137 7.61 8.48 -26.33
CA LYS A 137 8.29 7.18 -26.27
C LYS A 137 7.36 6.01 -26.49
N LEU A 138 6.13 6.05 -25.97
CA LEU A 138 5.14 5.03 -26.29
C LEU A 138 4.83 4.99 -27.79
N THR A 139 4.83 6.15 -28.46
CA THR A 139 4.65 6.21 -29.92
C THR A 139 5.84 5.58 -30.65
N MET A 140 7.07 5.89 -30.23
CA MET A 140 8.28 5.27 -30.80
C MET A 140 8.32 3.75 -30.57
N LEU A 141 7.82 3.27 -29.43
CA LEU A 141 7.71 1.84 -29.15
C LEU A 141 6.73 1.13 -30.09
N LEU A 142 5.59 1.77 -30.36
CA LEU A 142 4.62 1.25 -31.34
C LEU A 142 5.24 1.17 -32.75
N GLU A 143 5.88 2.25 -33.19
CA GLU A 143 6.54 2.32 -34.50
C GLU A 143 7.65 1.27 -34.62
N TYR A 144 8.38 0.99 -33.53
CA TYR A 144 9.36 -0.08 -33.50
C TYR A 144 8.69 -1.44 -33.75
N PHE A 145 7.62 -1.79 -33.04
CA PHE A 145 6.93 -3.06 -33.26
C PHE A 145 6.32 -3.18 -34.67
N GLU A 146 5.75 -2.10 -35.21
CA GLU A 146 5.30 -2.06 -36.61
C GLU A 146 6.46 -2.32 -37.58
N SER A 147 7.64 -1.74 -37.33
CA SER A 147 8.83 -1.98 -38.16
C SER A 147 9.35 -3.42 -38.11
N GLN A 148 9.05 -4.15 -37.03
CA GLN A 148 9.37 -5.57 -36.87
C GLN A 148 8.28 -6.50 -37.42
N ASN A 149 7.27 -5.95 -38.13
CA ASN A 149 6.12 -6.70 -38.65
C ASN A 149 5.29 -7.42 -37.57
N VAL A 150 5.24 -6.87 -36.36
CA VAL A 150 4.34 -7.34 -35.30
C VAL A 150 2.92 -6.87 -35.60
N ASP A 151 1.91 -7.72 -35.35
CA ASP A 151 0.52 -7.26 -35.34
C ASP A 151 0.28 -6.41 -34.09
N VAL A 152 0.15 -5.10 -34.29
CA VAL A 152 0.09 -4.12 -33.20
C VAL A 152 -1.34 -3.74 -32.80
N ALA A 153 -2.38 -4.45 -33.27
CA ALA A 153 -3.77 -4.07 -32.96
C ALA A 153 -4.01 -3.96 -31.44
N GLU A 154 -3.66 -4.99 -30.67
CA GLU A 154 -3.82 -4.99 -29.21
C GLU A 154 -2.81 -4.05 -28.52
N ILE A 155 -1.56 -4.00 -29.01
CA ILE A 155 -0.51 -3.11 -28.48
C ILE A 155 -0.92 -1.64 -28.60
N LYS A 156 -1.64 -1.25 -29.67
CA LYS A 156 -2.18 0.11 -29.85
C LYS A 156 -3.19 0.48 -28.76
N GLU A 157 -4.07 -0.44 -28.39
CA GLU A 157 -5.06 -0.22 -27.33
C GLU A 157 -4.38 -0.04 -25.97
N ASP A 158 -3.42 -0.89 -25.66
CA ASP A 158 -2.63 -0.80 -24.43
C ASP A 158 -1.81 0.49 -24.33
N ILE A 159 -1.22 0.93 -25.45
CA ILE A 159 -0.49 2.21 -25.51
C ILE A 159 -1.45 3.38 -25.30
N ALA A 160 -2.65 3.36 -25.91
CA ALA A 160 -3.66 4.41 -25.69
C ALA A 160 -4.12 4.45 -24.23
N PHE A 161 -4.26 3.29 -23.60
CA PHE A 161 -4.54 3.18 -22.17
C PHE A 161 -3.42 3.80 -21.33
N LEU A 162 -2.15 3.47 -21.58
CA LEU A 162 -1.00 4.01 -20.85
C LEU A 162 -0.87 5.55 -20.99
N LYS A 163 -1.15 6.11 -22.17
CA LYS A 163 -1.20 7.58 -22.40
C LYS A 163 -2.34 8.26 -21.64
N THR A 164 -3.41 7.53 -21.36
CA THR A 164 -4.53 8.04 -20.56
C THR A 164 -4.18 7.97 -19.07
N GLU A 165 -3.62 6.85 -18.62
CA GLU A 165 -3.19 6.65 -17.23
C GLU A 165 -2.07 7.60 -16.81
N SER A 166 -1.15 7.95 -17.72
CA SER A 166 0.00 8.83 -17.41
C SER A 166 -0.39 10.19 -16.81
N LYS A 167 -1.62 10.64 -17.10
CA LYS A 167 -2.18 11.93 -16.64
C LYS A 167 -2.86 11.87 -15.27
N ARG A 168 -3.17 10.67 -14.76
CA ARG A 168 -4.02 10.49 -13.58
C ARG A 168 -3.53 9.47 -12.57
N ALA A 169 -2.69 8.52 -13.00
CA ALA A 169 -2.17 7.47 -12.15
C ALA A 169 -0.92 7.96 -11.40
N PRO A 170 -0.77 7.63 -10.10
CA PRO A 170 0.48 7.85 -9.38
C PRO A 170 1.66 7.17 -10.10
N LYS A 171 2.84 7.79 -10.05
CA LYS A 171 4.09 7.32 -10.67
C LYS A 171 4.33 5.81 -10.52
N ARG A 172 4.16 5.28 -9.31
CA ARG A 172 4.33 3.84 -9.00
C ARG A 172 3.28 2.96 -9.68
N SER A 173 2.02 3.38 -9.67
CA SER A 173 0.93 2.64 -10.32
C SER A 173 1.13 2.59 -11.83
N LEU A 174 1.48 3.74 -12.43
CA LEU A 174 1.78 3.83 -13.86
C LEU A 174 2.96 2.93 -14.25
N ARG A 175 4.04 2.93 -13.45
CA ARG A 175 5.17 2.02 -13.66
C ARG A 175 4.72 0.57 -13.66
N ASN A 176 3.97 0.16 -12.65
CA ASN A 176 3.53 -1.23 -12.52
C ASN A 176 2.59 -1.63 -13.66
N GLN A 177 1.71 -0.72 -14.10
CA GLN A 177 0.85 -0.91 -15.27
C GLN A 177 1.68 -1.07 -16.55
N PHE A 178 2.63 -0.16 -16.81
CA PHE A 178 3.53 -0.24 -17.95
C PHE A 178 4.29 -1.57 -18.00
N MET A 179 4.88 -1.96 -16.87
CA MET A 179 5.61 -3.22 -16.74
C MET A 179 4.71 -4.43 -16.98
N GLY A 180 3.50 -4.44 -16.40
CA GLY A 180 2.55 -5.53 -16.54
C GLY A 180 2.07 -5.69 -17.98
N ILE A 181 1.77 -4.58 -18.65
CA ILE A 181 1.36 -4.56 -20.06
C ILE A 181 2.50 -5.07 -20.95
N VAL A 182 3.71 -4.50 -20.82
CA VAL A 182 4.87 -4.93 -21.60
C VAL A 182 5.17 -6.43 -21.40
N LEU A 183 5.12 -6.92 -20.16
CA LEU A 183 5.30 -8.35 -19.87
C LEU A 183 4.20 -9.20 -20.50
N SER A 184 2.95 -8.73 -20.47
CA SER A 184 1.84 -9.45 -21.09
C SER A 184 2.06 -9.64 -22.59
N TRP A 185 2.57 -8.64 -23.32
CA TRP A 185 2.84 -8.76 -24.75
C TRP A 185 3.80 -9.91 -25.09
N PHE A 186 4.80 -10.15 -24.23
CA PHE A 186 5.73 -11.26 -24.42
C PHE A 186 5.13 -12.61 -24.00
N VAL A 187 4.39 -12.65 -22.88
CA VAL A 187 3.84 -13.90 -22.34
C VAL A 187 2.66 -14.41 -23.17
N THR A 188 1.84 -13.53 -23.72
CA THR A 188 0.71 -13.90 -24.58
C THR A 188 1.13 -14.19 -26.02
N GLY A 189 2.38 -13.90 -26.38
CA GLY A 189 2.90 -14.09 -27.73
C GLY A 189 2.45 -13.02 -28.73
N LEU A 190 1.97 -11.86 -28.25
CA LEU A 190 1.72 -10.70 -29.11
C LEU A 190 3.01 -10.22 -29.77
N VAL A 191 4.13 -10.30 -29.03
CA VAL A 191 5.47 -10.12 -29.59
C VAL A 191 6.07 -11.49 -29.88
N PRO A 192 6.48 -11.79 -31.13
CA PRO A 192 7.11 -13.05 -31.50
C PRO A 192 8.36 -13.35 -30.66
N PRO A 193 8.55 -14.59 -30.17
CA PRO A 193 9.69 -14.97 -29.33
C PRO A 193 11.05 -14.60 -29.91
N GLU A 194 11.17 -14.60 -31.24
CA GLU A 194 12.42 -14.35 -31.98
C GLU A 194 12.96 -12.93 -31.76
N ILE A 195 12.07 -11.95 -31.58
CA ILE A 195 12.44 -10.53 -31.43
C ILE A 195 12.40 -10.06 -29.97
N VAL A 196 12.01 -10.91 -29.01
CA VAL A 196 11.89 -10.52 -27.60
C VAL A 196 13.18 -9.95 -27.01
N PRO A 197 14.39 -10.54 -27.24
CA PRO A 197 15.62 -9.98 -26.68
C PRO A 197 15.89 -8.55 -27.19
N GLU A 198 15.65 -8.32 -28.48
CA GLU A 198 15.88 -7.04 -29.15
C GLU A 198 14.84 -6.00 -28.74
N ALA A 199 13.57 -6.41 -28.64
CA ALA A 199 12.48 -5.57 -28.17
C ALA A 199 12.69 -5.14 -26.70
N MET A 200 13.12 -6.06 -25.83
CA MET A 200 13.43 -5.74 -24.44
C MET A 200 14.58 -4.74 -24.32
N GLU A 201 15.65 -4.92 -25.10
CA GLU A 201 16.77 -3.98 -25.13
C GLU A 201 16.33 -2.61 -25.68
N TYR A 202 15.49 -2.60 -26.70
CA TYR A 202 14.92 -1.37 -27.24
C TYR A 202 14.09 -0.62 -26.21
N ILE A 203 13.19 -1.31 -25.50
CA ILE A 203 12.37 -0.73 -24.42
C ILE A 203 13.26 -0.18 -23.30
N LYS A 204 14.28 -0.93 -22.87
CA LYS A 204 15.25 -0.49 -21.85
C LYS A 204 15.91 0.82 -22.25
N ARG A 205 16.44 0.91 -23.48
CA ARG A 205 17.08 2.13 -23.99
C ARG A 205 16.10 3.27 -24.12
N LEU A 206 14.93 3.00 -24.68
CA LEU A 206 13.92 4.00 -24.93
C LEU A 206 13.49 4.65 -23.62
N PHE A 207 13.24 3.87 -22.58
CA PHE A 207 12.78 4.36 -21.28
C PHE A 207 13.91 4.61 -20.26
N ALA A 208 15.19 4.50 -20.62
CA ALA A 208 16.32 4.70 -19.71
C ALA A 208 16.32 6.05 -18.97
N SER A 209 15.83 7.12 -19.62
CA SER A 209 15.73 8.46 -19.02
C SER A 209 14.57 8.58 -18.02
N PHE A 210 13.62 7.63 -18.00
CA PHE A 210 12.61 7.55 -16.98
C PHE A 210 13.19 6.77 -15.81
N ARG A 211 13.68 7.48 -14.78
CA ARG A 211 14.07 6.85 -13.50
C ARG A 211 12.95 5.97 -12.92
N LEU A 212 11.70 6.26 -13.29
CA LEU A 212 10.50 5.49 -12.94
C LEU A 212 10.35 4.17 -13.70
N ILE A 213 10.98 3.97 -14.86
CA ILE A 213 10.81 2.82 -15.74
C ILE A 213 12.19 2.20 -16.00
N GLN A 214 12.88 1.85 -14.92
CA GLN A 214 14.07 1.00 -15.02
C GLN A 214 13.61 -0.46 -14.91
N LEU A 215 13.58 -1.14 -16.07
CA LEU A 215 13.48 -2.59 -16.13
C LEU A 215 14.72 -3.20 -15.47
N PRO A 216 14.59 -4.26 -14.63
CA PRO A 216 15.75 -4.96 -14.08
C PRO A 216 16.65 -5.54 -15.17
#